data_AF-A0A7W0ZDJ2-F1
#
_entry.id   AF-A0A7W0ZDJ2-F1
#
_cell.length_a   1.000
_cell.length_b   1.000
_cell.length_c   1.000
_cell.angle_alpha   90.00
_cell.angle_beta   90.00
_cell.angle_gamma   90.00
#
_symmetry.space_group_name_H-M   'P 1'
#
loop_
_entity.id
_entity.type
_entity.pdbx_description
1 polymer ?
#
loop_
_entity_poly.entity_id
_entity_poly.type
_entity_poly.pdbx_seq_one_letter_code
_entity_poly.pdbx_strand_id
1 'polypeptide(L)' 'MAPDDTVEGIEDTSGLFAVGVLWHPEERDDTELMRCLVEEAAIRRQHKGR' A
#
# COMPACT_ATOMS: atom_id res chain seq x y z
N MET A 1 9.31 6.51 -12.41
CA MET A 1 8.49 5.98 -13.53
C MET A 1 9.35 4.98 -14.27
N ALA A 2 8.86 3.75 -14.47
CA ALA A 2 9.58 2.74 -15.21
C ALA A 2 9.67 3.14 -16.70
N PRO A 3 10.82 2.97 -17.35
CA PRO A 3 11.05 3.41 -18.72
C PRO A 3 10.46 2.48 -19.80
N ASP A 4 9.86 1.35 -19.41
CA ASP A 4 9.45 0.25 -20.31
C ASP A 4 7.94 -0.03 -20.30
N ASP A 5 7.13 0.92 -19.84
CA ASP A 5 5.66 0.82 -19.71
C ASP A 5 5.17 -0.34 -18.81
N THR A 6 6.05 -0.95 -18.02
CA THR A 6 5.65 -1.98 -17.05
C THR A 6 4.74 -1.38 -15.98
N VAL A 7 3.65 -2.08 -15.70
CA VAL A 7 2.77 -1.73 -14.59
C VAL A 7 3.46 -2.09 -13.28
N GLU A 8 3.96 -1.08 -12.59
CA GLU A 8 4.69 -1.24 -11.34
C GLU A 8 3.77 -1.34 -10.12
N GLY A 9 2.55 -0.81 -10.20
CA GLY A 9 1.61 -0.81 -9.08
C GLY A 9 0.17 -0.76 -9.54
N ILE A 10 -0.71 -1.36 -8.74
CA ILE A 10 -2.16 -1.42 -8.97
C ILE A 10 -2.87 -1.15 -7.66
N GLU A 11 -3.96 -0.40 -7.73
CA GLU A 11 -4.83 -0.11 -6.60
C GLU A 11 -6.26 -0.56 -6.90
N ASP A 12 -6.95 -1.11 -5.90
CA ASP A 12 -8.39 -1.32 -5.95
C ASP A 12 -9.10 -0.14 -5.28
N THR A 13 -9.74 0.70 -6.10
CA THR A 13 -10.46 1.89 -5.64
C THR A 13 -11.83 1.58 -5.02
N SER A 14 -12.30 0.34 -5.13
CA SER A 14 -13.56 -0.11 -4.52
C SER A 14 -13.39 -0.58 -3.07
N GLY A 15 -12.15 -0.84 -2.64
CA GLY A 15 -11.79 -1.28 -1.30
C GLY A 15 -11.30 -0.18 -0.36
N LEU A 16 -11.01 -0.56 0.89
CA LEU A 16 -10.09 0.20 1.76
C LEU A 16 -8.65 -0.03 1.27
N PHE A 17 -7.67 0.70 1.82
CA PHE A 17 -6.23 0.63 1.46
C PHE A 17 -5.79 -0.75 0.93
N ALA A 18 -5.78 -0.88 -0.41
CA ALA A 18 -5.56 -2.12 -1.16
C ALA A 18 -4.69 -1.77 -2.37
N VAL A 19 -3.40 -2.00 -2.21
CA VAL A 19 -2.36 -1.67 -3.18
C VAL A 19 -1.43 -2.87 -3.35
N GLY A 20 -1.14 -3.21 -4.60
CA GLY A 20 -0.13 -4.18 -4.98
C GLY A 20 0.98 -3.48 -5.74
N VAL A 21 2.23 -3.84 -5.45
CA VAL A 21 3.42 -3.27 -6.09
C VAL A 21 4.32 -4.39 -6.58
N LEU A 22 4.99 -4.17 -7.71
CA LEU A 22 5.90 -5.14 -8.32
C LEU A 22 7.28 -5.10 -7.66
N TRP A 23 7.71 -3.94 -7.18
CA TRP A 23 8.98 -3.78 -6.47
C TRP A 23 8.88 -4.29 -5.02
N HIS A 24 10.04 -4.42 -4.36
CA HIS A 24 10.17 -4.80 -2.96
C HIS A 24 10.23 -3.56 -2.04
N PRO A 25 9.10 -2.98 -1.57
CA PRO A 25 9.11 -1.82 -0.67
C PRO A 25 9.79 -2.11 0.67
N GLU A 26 9.85 -3.38 1.08
CA GLU A 26 10.50 -3.85 2.31
C GLU A 26 12.03 -3.77 2.28
N GLU A 27 12.64 -3.71 1.10
CA GLU A 27 14.09 -3.64 0.92
C GLU A 27 14.59 -2.19 0.77
N ARG A 28 13.69 -1.20 0.82
CA ARG A 28 14.04 0.22 0.66
C ARG A 28 14.13 0.95 1.99
N ASP A 29 14.98 1.99 2.02
CA ASP A 29 15.04 2.92 3.16
C ASP A 29 13.79 3.81 3.26
N ASP A 30 13.08 4.00 2.14
CA ASP A 30 11.80 4.69 2.10
C ASP A 30 10.68 3.73 2.53
N THR A 31 10.21 3.93 3.75
CA THR A 31 9.21 3.09 4.42
C THR A 31 7.78 3.64 4.29
N GLU A 32 7.56 4.68 3.49
CA GLU A 32 6.26 5.39 3.45
C GLU A 32 5.09 4.46 3.15
N LEU A 33 5.22 3.59 2.15
CA LEU A 33 4.16 2.64 1.77
C LEU A 33 3.81 1.69 2.93
N MET A 34 4.82 1.20 3.64
CA MET A 34 4.64 0.29 4.77
C MET A 34 4.04 1.02 5.98
N ARG A 35 4.45 2.27 6.23
CA ARG A 35 3.88 3.13 7.28
C ARG A 35 2.39 3.37 7.02
N CYS A 36 2.02 3.75 5.80
CA CYS A 36 0.62 3.96 5.42
C CYS A 36 -0.22 2.68 5.58
N LEU A 37 0.32 1.52 5.18
CA LEU A 37 -0.35 0.23 5.39
C LEU A 37 -0.68 -0.03 6.86
N VAL A 38 0.27 0.23 7.75
CA VAL A 38 0.09 0.02 9.20
C VAL A 38 -0.91 1.01 9.79
N GLU A 39 -0.85 2.28 9.37
CA GLU A 39 -1.79 3.32 9.82
C GLU A 39 -3.24 2.98 9.44
N GLU A 40 -3.46 2.57 8.19
CA GLU A 40 -4.78 2.17 7.70
C GLU A 40 -5.30 0.91 8.41
N ALA A 41 -4.41 -0.05 8.72
CA ALA A 41 -4.78 -1.20 9.53
C ALA A 41 -5.22 -0.80 10.96
N ALA A 42 -4.55 0.18 11.58
CA ALA A 42 -4.91 0.69 12.89
C ALA A 42 -6.27 1.41 12.88
N ILE A 43 -6.52 2.26 11.87
CA ILE A 43 -7.81 2.91 11.65
C ILE A 43 -8.91 1.86 11.48
N ARG A 44 -8.70 0.86 10.61
CA ARG A 44 -9.68 -0.20 10.36
C ARG A 44 -10.00 -1.02 11.60
N ARG A 45 -9.02 -1.25 12.48
CA ARG A 45 -9.24 -1.90 13.78
C ARG A 45 -10.19 -1.10 14.67
N GLN A 46 -10.04 0.23 14.71
CA GLN A 46 -10.94 1.10 15.49
C GLN A 46 -12.37 1.07 14.95
N HIS A 47 -12.54 1.03 13.62
CA HIS A 47 -13.86 0.93 12.99
C HIS A 47 -14.54 -0.42 13.17
N LYS A 48 -13.79 -1.53 13.28
CA LYS A 48 -14.34 -2.88 13.55
C LYS A 48 -14.76 -3.12 15.00
N GLY A 49 -14.33 -2.27 15.94
CA GLY A 49 -14.63 -2.39 17.38
C GLY A 49 -15.94 -1.74 17.84
N ARG A 50 -16.84 -1.37 16.91
CA ARG A 50 -18.17 -0.80 17.16
C ARG A 50 -19.26 -1.79 16.78
#